data_AF-A0A9P7EBI1-F1
#
_entry.id   AF-A0A9P7EBI1-F1
#
_cell.length_a   1.000
_cell.length_b   1.000
_cell.length_c   1.000
_cell.angle_alpha   90.00
_cell.angle_beta   90.00
_cell.angle_gamma   90.00
#
_symmetry.space_group_name_H-M   'P 1'
#
loop_
_entity.id
_entity.type
_entity.pdbx_description
1 polymer ?
#
loop_
_entity_poly.entity_id
_entity_poly.type
_entity_poly.pdbx_seq_one_letter_code
_entity_poly.pdbx_strand_id
1 'polypeptide(L)'
;MEEHFKQSQEAFARDERALAKQLSLKGQEHKANMVRLDKVASTKIFQENNQGLMPDTVDLHGLFVPEAKIYFGNAVRGARDCGELSLHVIVGRGNHSENNIARIKPAIQEYGRSLGLDVGVDPFNNGCLVVSLDPS
;
A
#
# COMPACT_ATOMS: atom_id res chain seq x y z
N MET A 1 6.62 39.18 42.64
CA MET A 1 7.64 38.19 42.22
C MET A 1 7.02 36.97 41.52
N GLU A 2 5.81 36.55 41.89
CA GLU A 2 5.06 35.46 41.22
C GLU A 2 4.58 35.77 39.79
N GLU A 3 4.30 37.03 39.48
CA GLU A 3 3.70 37.41 38.19
C GLU A 3 4.66 37.24 36.99
N HIS A 4 5.95 37.48 37.19
CA HIS A 4 6.98 37.30 36.16
C HIS A 4 7.28 35.82 35.86
N PHE A 5 7.15 34.96 36.87
CA PHE A 5 7.38 33.51 36.70
C PHE A 5 6.27 32.86 35.86
N LYS A 6 5.02 33.28 36.08
CA LYS A 6 3.87 32.80 35.30
C LYS A 6 3.93 33.28 33.85
N GLN A 7 4.27 34.55 33.63
CA GLN A 7 4.45 35.11 32.28
C GLN A 7 5.56 34.41 31.48
N SER A 8 6.67 34.05 32.14
CA SER A 8 7.78 33.34 31.50
C SER A 8 7.40 31.91 31.09
N GLN A 9 6.72 31.15 31.96
CA GLN A 9 6.25 29.80 31.63
C GLN A 9 5.21 29.80 30.50
N GLU A 10 4.29 30.76 30.49
CA GLU A 10 3.30 30.88 29.43
C GLU A 10 3.94 31.26 28.08
N ALA A 11 4.95 32.13 28.08
CA ALA A 11 5.70 32.46 26.87
C ALA A 11 6.47 31.25 26.31
N PHE A 12 7.16 30.51 27.19
CA PHE A 12 7.89 29.30 26.80
C PHE A 12 6.96 28.20 26.25
N ALA A 13 5.83 27.95 26.91
CA ALA A 13 4.84 26.98 26.45
C ALA A 13 4.18 27.38 25.11
N ARG A 14 4.01 28.68 24.85
CA ARG A 14 3.53 29.19 23.54
C ARG A 14 4.55 28.95 22.44
N ASP A 15 5.83 29.16 22.73
CA ASP A 15 6.91 28.95 21.76
C ASP A 15 7.05 27.48 21.38
N GLU A 16 7.03 26.57 22.36
CA GLU A 16 7.06 25.11 22.09
C GLU A 16 5.83 24.64 21.30
N ARG A 17 4.63 25.16 21.59
CA ARG A 17 3.41 24.85 20.83
C ARG A 17 3.50 25.35 19.39
N ALA A 18 4.06 26.54 19.17
CA ALA A 18 4.26 27.08 17.84
C ALA A 18 5.27 26.24 17.05
N LEU A 19 6.38 25.85 17.67
CA LEU A 19 7.40 24.99 17.09
C LEU A 19 6.85 23.60 16.73
N ALA A 20 6.09 22.97 17.65
CA ALA A 20 5.47 21.67 17.41
C ALA A 20 4.49 21.71 16.23
N LYS A 21 3.70 22.78 16.09
CA LYS A 21 2.80 22.98 14.95
C LYS A 21 3.55 23.17 13.64
N GLN A 22 4.63 23.96 13.63
CA GLN A 22 5.48 24.14 12.43
C GLN A 22 6.14 22.83 12.00
N LEU A 23 6.68 22.05 12.95
CA LEU A 23 7.27 20.73 12.67
C LEU A 23 6.22 19.74 12.15
N SER A 24 5.01 19.76 12.71
CA SER A 24 3.89 18.93 12.23
C SER A 24 3.48 19.29 10.80
N LEU A 25 3.37 20.59 10.48
CA LEU A 25 3.02 21.08 9.14
C LEU A 25 4.11 20.72 8.11
N LYS A 26 5.39 20.93 8.44
CA LYS A 26 6.51 20.47 7.61
C LYS A 26 6.46 18.96 7.40
N GLY A 27 6.19 18.20 8.47
CA GLY A 27 6.01 16.75 8.39
C GLY A 27 4.86 16.33 7.47
N GLN A 28 3.77 17.10 7.41
CA GLN A 28 2.65 16.87 6.50
C GLN A 28 3.01 17.18 5.03
N GLU A 29 3.70 18.29 4.76
CA GLU A 29 4.20 18.60 3.41
C GLU A 29 5.19 17.54 2.91
N HIS A 30 6.12 17.11 3.75
CA HIS A 30 7.05 16.04 3.41
C HIS A 30 6.32 14.73 3.10
N LYS A 31 5.29 14.37 3.90
CA LYS A 31 4.45 13.19 3.62
C LYS A 31 3.71 13.30 2.29
N ALA A 32 3.13 14.45 1.96
CA ALA A 32 2.42 14.64 0.70
C ALA A 32 3.36 14.54 -0.51
N ASN A 33 4.57 15.11 -0.42
CA ASN A 33 5.57 14.98 -1.47
C ASN A 33 6.07 13.53 -1.63
N MET A 34 6.26 12.79 -0.53
CA MET A 34 6.60 11.37 -0.58
C MET A 34 5.51 10.56 -1.30
N VAL A 35 4.23 10.72 -0.92
CA VAL A 35 3.12 10.03 -1.60
C VAL A 35 3.10 10.29 -3.10
N ARG A 36 3.41 11.53 -3.53
CA ARG A 36 3.48 11.87 -4.95
C ARG A 36 4.64 11.17 -5.66
N LEU A 37 5.82 11.14 -5.05
CA LEU A 37 6.99 10.44 -5.60
C LEU A 37 6.78 8.92 -5.62
N ASP A 38 6.21 8.37 -4.56
CA ASP A 38 5.87 6.96 -4.42
C ASP A 38 4.90 6.52 -5.52
N LYS A 39 3.89 7.33 -5.85
CA LYS A 39 2.95 7.04 -6.95
C LYS A 39 3.63 6.95 -8.32
N VAL A 40 4.61 7.80 -8.59
CA VAL A 40 5.34 7.77 -9.87
C VAL A 40 6.20 6.50 -9.93
N ALA A 41 6.91 6.19 -8.84
CA ALA A 41 7.72 4.98 -8.74
C ALA A 41 6.86 3.70 -8.86
N SER A 42 5.75 3.63 -8.12
CA SER A 42 4.84 2.48 -8.14
C SER A 42 4.26 2.23 -9.53
N THR A 43 3.92 3.29 -10.26
CA THR A 43 3.38 3.18 -11.62
C THR A 43 4.40 2.59 -12.56
N LYS A 44 5.65 3.05 -12.49
CA LYS A 44 6.73 2.54 -13.33
C LYS A 44 7.03 1.07 -13.04
N ILE A 45 7.17 0.71 -11.77
CA ILE A 45 7.41 -0.67 -11.33
C ILE A 45 6.26 -1.58 -11.82
N PHE A 46 5.01 -1.17 -11.59
CA PHE A 46 3.85 -1.94 -12.01
C PHE A 46 3.83 -2.14 -13.53
N GLN A 47 4.08 -1.09 -14.32
CA GLN A 47 4.10 -1.19 -15.78
C GLN A 47 5.19 -2.14 -16.28
N GLU A 48 6.42 -2.03 -15.75
CA GLU A 48 7.54 -2.88 -16.13
C GLU A 48 7.27 -4.35 -15.78
N ASN A 49 6.73 -4.62 -14.58
CA ASN A 49 6.45 -5.98 -14.13
C ASN A 49 5.30 -6.65 -14.89
N ASN A 50 4.30 -5.87 -15.30
CA ASN A 50 3.11 -6.39 -15.96
C ASN A 50 3.21 -6.38 -17.48
N GLN A 51 4.32 -5.90 -18.05
CA GLN A 51 4.51 -5.86 -19.49
C GLN A 51 4.63 -7.29 -20.05
N GLY A 52 3.68 -7.67 -20.91
CA GLY A 52 3.68 -8.97 -21.56
C GLY A 52 3.17 -10.13 -20.69
N LEU A 53 2.58 -9.84 -19.52
CA LEU A 53 1.84 -10.84 -18.76
C LEU A 53 0.49 -11.16 -19.41
N MET A 54 -0.03 -12.33 -19.08
CA MET A 54 -1.37 -12.77 -19.51
C MET A 54 -2.47 -11.93 -18.84
N PRO A 55 -3.66 -11.77 -19.46
CA PRO A 55 -4.76 -10.98 -18.89
C PRO A 55 -5.26 -11.47 -17.54
N ASP A 56 -5.10 -12.76 -17.26
CA ASP A 56 -5.46 -13.42 -15.99
C ASP A 56 -4.35 -13.31 -14.93
N THR A 57 -3.29 -12.54 -15.19
CA THR A 57 -2.13 -12.43 -14.31
C THR A 57 -1.78 -10.98 -14.03
N VAL A 58 -1.52 -10.65 -12.76
CA VAL A 58 -1.06 -9.33 -12.34
C VAL A 58 0.09 -9.45 -11.35
N ASP A 59 1.10 -8.60 -11.53
CA ASP A 59 2.25 -8.52 -10.66
C ASP A 59 2.22 -7.24 -9.80
N LEU A 60 2.16 -7.44 -8.49
CA LEU A 60 2.13 -6.41 -7.46
C LEU A 60 3.41 -6.40 -6.61
N HIS A 61 4.44 -7.15 -7.00
CA HIS A 61 5.68 -7.19 -6.25
C HIS A 61 6.37 -5.83 -6.24
N GLY A 62 7.01 -5.49 -5.12
CA GLY A 62 7.75 -4.23 -4.97
C GLY A 62 6.88 -2.99 -4.74
N LEU A 63 5.55 -3.09 -4.79
CA LEU A 63 4.63 -1.98 -4.49
C LEU A 63 4.42 -1.81 -2.99
N PHE A 64 4.02 -0.62 -2.53
CA PHE A 64 3.50 -0.50 -1.17
C PHE A 64 2.06 -1.01 -1.11
N VAL A 65 1.63 -1.43 0.09
CA VAL A 65 0.29 -1.98 0.33
C VAL A 65 -0.85 -1.10 -0.22
N PRO A 66 -0.85 0.23 -0.01
CA PRO A 66 -1.93 1.08 -0.52
C PRO A 66 -2.01 1.03 -2.05
N GLU A 67 -0.88 1.10 -2.76
CA GLU A 67 -0.90 1.02 -4.22
C GLU A 67 -1.28 -0.38 -4.70
N ALA A 68 -0.73 -1.43 -4.08
CA ALA A 68 -1.04 -2.81 -4.42
C ALA A 68 -2.56 -3.09 -4.34
N LYS A 69 -3.26 -2.57 -3.33
CA LYS A 69 -4.73 -2.71 -3.21
C LYS A 69 -5.47 -2.03 -4.36
N ILE A 70 -5.01 -0.86 -4.81
CA ILE A 70 -5.60 -0.13 -5.94
C ILE A 70 -5.43 -0.94 -7.23
N TYR A 71 -4.20 -1.38 -7.52
CA TYR A 71 -3.93 -2.17 -8.73
C TYR A 71 -4.63 -3.53 -8.71
N PHE A 72 -4.66 -4.21 -7.56
CA PHE A 72 -5.41 -5.45 -7.37
C PHE A 72 -6.89 -5.28 -7.71
N GLY A 73 -7.56 -4.25 -7.16
CA GLY A 73 -8.97 -4.00 -7.44
C GLY A 73 -9.24 -3.72 -8.93
N ASN A 74 -8.34 -2.98 -9.58
CA ASN A 74 -8.43 -2.73 -11.02
C ASN A 74 -8.23 -4.01 -11.84
N ALA A 75 -7.28 -4.88 -11.47
CA ALA A 75 -7.03 -6.14 -12.13
C ALA A 75 -8.20 -7.11 -11.97
N VAL A 76 -8.78 -7.22 -10.77
CA VAL A 76 -10.00 -8.00 -10.51
C VAL A 76 -11.15 -7.54 -11.40
N ARG A 77 -11.38 -6.23 -11.50
CA ARG A 77 -12.42 -5.69 -12.38
C ARG A 77 -12.14 -6.03 -13.84
N GLY A 78 -10.91 -5.76 -14.31
CA GLY A 78 -10.52 -6.03 -15.69
C GLY A 78 -10.65 -7.51 -16.08
N ALA A 79 -10.22 -8.41 -15.19
CA ALA A 79 -10.33 -9.86 -15.41
C ALA A 79 -11.80 -10.32 -15.46
N ARG A 80 -12.66 -9.78 -14.58
CA ARG A 80 -14.11 -10.03 -14.65
C ARG A 80 -14.73 -9.51 -15.95
N ASP A 81 -14.36 -8.31 -16.38
CA ASP A 81 -14.86 -7.71 -17.62
C ASP A 81 -14.40 -8.51 -18.86
N CYS A 82 -13.24 -9.16 -18.79
CA CYS A 82 -12.74 -10.09 -19.81
C CYS A 82 -13.37 -11.49 -19.75
N GLY A 83 -14.14 -11.81 -18.70
CA GLY A 83 -14.75 -13.13 -18.50
C GLY A 83 -13.80 -14.19 -17.93
N GLU A 84 -12.70 -13.77 -17.29
CA GLU A 84 -11.78 -14.68 -16.63
C GLU A 84 -12.42 -15.27 -15.36
N LEU A 85 -12.17 -16.56 -15.11
CA LEU A 85 -12.68 -17.28 -13.93
C LEU A 85 -11.75 -17.14 -12.72
N SER A 86 -10.47 -16.83 -12.96
CA SER A 86 -9.48 -16.65 -11.91
C SER A 86 -8.47 -15.58 -12.26
N LEU A 87 -7.84 -15.01 -11.24
CA LEU A 87 -6.73 -14.07 -11.38
C LEU A 87 -5.53 -14.55 -10.57
N HIS A 88 -4.38 -14.68 -11.23
CA HIS A 88 -3.08 -14.97 -10.63
C HIS A 88 -2.41 -13.65 -10.19
N VAL A 89 -2.11 -13.53 -8.91
CA VAL A 89 -1.59 -12.30 -8.31
C VAL A 89 -0.23 -12.54 -7.70
N ILE A 90 0.82 -12.05 -8.37
CA ILE A 90 2.19 -12.15 -7.90
C ILE A 90 2.43 -11.07 -6.84
N VAL A 91 2.68 -11.49 -5.61
CA VAL A 91 2.94 -10.60 -4.46
C VAL A 91 4.41 -10.66 -3.99
N GLY A 92 5.21 -11.49 -4.65
CA GLY A 92 6.60 -11.78 -4.30
C GLY A 92 6.75 -12.81 -3.18
N ARG A 93 7.89 -13.50 -3.16
CA ARG A 93 8.16 -14.63 -2.23
C ARG A 93 8.39 -14.19 -0.77
N GLY A 94 8.68 -12.91 -0.53
CA GLY A 94 8.95 -12.39 0.82
C GLY A 94 10.33 -12.76 1.40
N ASN A 95 11.25 -13.29 0.59
CA ASN A 95 12.52 -13.83 1.07
C ASN A 95 13.57 -12.80 1.48
N HIS A 96 13.44 -11.51 1.12
CA HIS A 96 14.29 -10.44 1.64
C HIS A 96 13.41 -9.42 2.37
N SER A 97 13.22 -9.66 3.66
CA SER A 97 12.63 -8.69 4.56
C SER A 97 13.74 -8.13 5.45
N GLU A 98 14.50 -7.15 4.94
CA GLU A 98 15.45 -6.38 5.77
C GLU A 98 14.76 -5.55 6.87
N ASN A 99 13.44 -5.72 7.08
CA ASN A 99 12.68 -5.24 8.23
C ASN A 99 11.45 -6.12 8.59
N ASN A 100 11.44 -7.42 8.27
CA ASN A 100 10.44 -8.38 8.78
C ASN A 100 8.94 -8.05 8.55
N ILE A 101 8.54 -7.43 7.44
CA ILE A 101 7.11 -7.34 7.13
C ILE A 101 6.79 -7.63 5.65
N ALA A 102 6.47 -8.89 5.37
CA ALA A 102 5.76 -9.30 4.16
C ALA A 102 4.32 -8.73 4.22
N ARG A 103 4.13 -7.43 3.94
CA ARG A 103 2.82 -6.77 4.11
C ARG A 103 1.88 -6.98 2.93
N ILE A 104 2.39 -7.11 1.70
CA ILE A 104 1.54 -7.15 0.51
C ILE A 104 0.68 -8.40 0.52
N LYS A 105 1.29 -9.59 0.65
CA LYS A 105 0.57 -10.88 0.66
C LYS A 105 -0.62 -10.89 1.63
N PRO A 106 -0.45 -10.70 2.95
CA PRO A 106 -1.59 -10.71 3.87
C PRO A 106 -2.57 -9.57 3.61
N ALA A 107 -2.10 -8.38 3.21
CA ALA A 107 -2.99 -7.25 2.94
C ALA A 107 -3.86 -7.44 1.70
N ILE A 108 -3.35 -8.11 0.66
CA ILE A 108 -4.11 -8.45 -0.54
C ILE A 108 -5.08 -9.60 -0.26
N GLN A 109 -4.68 -10.62 0.51
CA GLN A 109 -5.59 -11.68 0.95
C GLN A 109 -6.76 -11.12 1.76
N GLU A 110 -6.47 -10.27 2.75
CA GLU A 110 -7.50 -9.61 3.56
C GLU A 110 -8.42 -8.73 2.69
N TYR A 111 -7.82 -7.94 1.78
CA TYR A 111 -8.60 -7.07 0.91
C TYR A 111 -9.49 -7.84 -0.06
N GLY A 112 -8.98 -8.90 -0.71
CA GLY A 112 -9.78 -9.73 -1.59
C GLY A 112 -10.94 -10.42 -0.86
N ARG A 113 -10.71 -10.93 0.36
CA ARG A 113 -11.78 -11.46 1.22
C ARG A 113 -12.82 -10.40 1.57
N SER A 114 -12.40 -9.15 1.82
CA SER A 114 -13.32 -8.04 2.07
C SER A 114 -14.19 -7.68 0.85
N LEU A 115 -13.74 -8.02 -0.35
CA LEU A 115 -14.51 -7.91 -1.61
C LEU A 115 -15.37 -9.15 -1.89
N GLY A 116 -15.41 -10.13 -0.97
CA GLY A 116 -16.14 -11.39 -1.15
C GLY A 116 -15.46 -12.37 -2.10
N LEU A 117 -14.17 -12.18 -2.40
CA LEU A 117 -13.41 -13.07 -3.27
C LEU A 117 -12.78 -14.21 -2.47
N ASP A 118 -12.73 -15.40 -3.07
CA ASP A 118 -11.88 -16.47 -2.55
C ASP A 118 -10.44 -16.23 -2.99
N VAL A 119 -9.52 -16.18 -2.03
CA VAL A 119 -8.10 -15.86 -2.26
C VAL A 119 -7.23 -16.94 -1.60
N GLY A 120 -6.72 -17.83 -2.44
CA GLY A 120 -5.78 -18.88 -2.07
C GLY A 120 -4.33 -18.47 -2.32
N VAL A 121 -3.39 -19.18 -1.68
CA VAL A 121 -1.97 -19.13 -2.05
C VAL A 121 -1.73 -20.24 -3.05
N ASP A 122 -0.97 -19.98 -4.11
CA ASP A 122 -0.56 -21.01 -5.06
C ASP A 122 0.30 -22.08 -4.35
N PRO A 123 -0.05 -23.37 -4.46
CA PRO A 123 0.66 -24.46 -3.77
C PRO A 123 2.10 -24.68 -4.27
N PHE A 124 2.42 -24.26 -5.49
CA PHE A 124 3.75 -24.39 -6.10
C PHE A 124 4.56 -23.09 -6.04
N ASN A 125 3.88 -21.95 -5.93
CA ASN A 125 4.51 -20.64 -5.83
C ASN A 125 3.94 -19.84 -4.66
N ASN A 126 4.61 -19.92 -3.50
CA ASN A 126 4.25 -19.13 -2.33
C ASN A 126 4.28 -17.61 -2.55
N GLY A 127 4.88 -17.11 -3.64
CA GLY A 127 4.85 -15.70 -4.03
C GLY A 127 3.65 -15.31 -4.90
N CYS A 128 2.75 -16.24 -5.19
CA CYS A 128 1.55 -16.05 -6.01
C CYS A 128 0.29 -16.36 -5.21
N LEU A 129 -0.75 -15.56 -5.41
CA LEU A 129 -2.09 -15.80 -4.91
C LEU A 129 -3.01 -16.14 -6.09
N VAL A 130 -3.94 -17.06 -5.88
CA VAL A 130 -4.98 -17.39 -6.86
C VAL A 130 -6.30 -16.85 -6.33
N VAL A 131 -6.93 -15.98 -7.11
CA VAL A 131 -8.21 -15.35 -6.77
C VAL A 131 -9.29 -15.97 -7.64
N SER A 132 -10.34 -16.52 -7.03
CA SER A 132 -11.53 -16.95 -7.77
C SER A 132 -12.41 -15.74 -8.08
N LEU A 133 -12.77 -15.58 -9.35
CA LEU A 133 -13.63 -14.50 -9.83
C LEU A 133 -15.06 -14.97 -10.14
N ASP A 134 -15.32 -16.26 -9.99
CA ASP A 134 -16.58 -16.92 -10.33
C ASP A 134 -17.78 -16.18 -9.71
N PRO A 135 -18.77 -15.76 -10.52
CA PRO A 135 -20.02 -15.23 -10.01
C PRO A 135 -20.81 -16.36 -9.33
N SER A 136 -20.73 -16.43 -8.00
CA SER A 136 -21.66 -17.24 -7.20
C SER A 136 -23.05 -16.61 -7.16
#